data_AF-A0A2W1BM73-F1
#
_entry.id   AF-A0A2W1BM73-F1
#
_cell.length_a   1.000
_cell.length_b   1.000
_cell.length_c   1.000
_cell.angle_alpha   90.00
_cell.angle_beta   90.00
_cell.angle_gamma   90.00
#
_symmetry.space_group_name_H-M   'P 1'
#
loop_
_entity.id
_entity.type
_entity.pdbx_description
1 polymer ?
#
loop_
_entity_poly.entity_id
_entity_poly.type
_entity_poly.pdbx_seq_one_letter_code
_entity_poly.pdbx_strand_id
1 'polypeptide(L)'
;MNNSAINVDQLNSALNSLRVLRSSVSHVFETLSNGLRADHGEDGKDKFLLELQELLNNVNINLRDLEQTVNGLPIPTAPFNLGTTSFLSHETTQDRQALYTQLVNSYKWTDKIHEYSSFAHTLLSQNSLKRSYINSGSTKRRGKLQSNHNVAPLQVDNVINNIDRSYSDMKITISRPFASNAVVQINLSHVLKAVVAFKGLLMEWVMVKGYGESLDLWSESRHFVFRKVTENAHAAMLHFYSPTLPELAVRSFMTWLHSYVNLFSEPCKRCSCHLHHTSLLPPAWRDFRTLEPFHDECKQ
;
A
#
# COMPACT_ATOMS: atom_id res chain seq x y z
N MET A 1 -19.77 -43.44 -2.87
CA MET A 1 -18.64 -43.81 -3.75
C MET A 1 -17.45 -43.00 -3.31
N ASN A 2 -16.45 -43.66 -2.71
CA ASN A 2 -15.28 -43.02 -2.11
C ASN A 2 -14.47 -42.32 -3.19
N ASN A 3 -14.45 -40.99 -3.16
CA ASN A 3 -13.57 -40.18 -3.98
C ASN A 3 -12.17 -40.33 -3.37
N SER A 4 -11.32 -41.16 -3.97
CA SER A 4 -9.92 -41.34 -3.55
C SER A 4 -9.20 -40.01 -3.74
N ALA A 5 -9.21 -39.15 -2.72
CA ALA A 5 -8.52 -37.88 -2.73
C ALA A 5 -7.03 -38.15 -2.98
N ILE A 6 -6.50 -37.60 -4.06
CA ILE A 6 -5.07 -37.68 -4.37
C ILE A 6 -4.34 -36.99 -3.23
N ASN A 7 -3.47 -37.74 -2.56
CA ASN A 7 -2.60 -37.18 -1.55
C ASN A 7 -1.58 -36.26 -2.25
N VAL A 8 -1.72 -34.95 -2.03
CA VAL A 8 -0.88 -33.91 -2.64
C VAL A 8 0.60 -34.15 -2.35
N ASP A 9 0.93 -34.74 -1.20
CA ASP A 9 2.32 -35.05 -0.84
C ASP A 9 2.91 -36.18 -1.69
N GLN A 10 2.11 -37.20 -2.02
CA GLN A 10 2.53 -38.28 -2.92
C GLN A 10 2.73 -37.77 -4.34
N LEU A 11 1.86 -36.88 -4.81
CA LEU A 11 2.00 -36.24 -6.12
C LEU A 11 3.25 -35.36 -6.19
N ASN A 12 3.52 -34.56 -5.14
CA ASN A 12 4.72 -33.75 -5.05
C ASN A 12 6.00 -34.61 -5.03
N SER A 13 5.98 -35.75 -4.34
CA SER A 13 7.09 -36.71 -4.35
C SER A 13 7.37 -37.25 -5.76
N ALA A 14 6.34 -37.68 -6.49
CA ALA A 14 6.49 -38.14 -7.88
C ALA A 14 6.99 -37.03 -8.83
N LEU A 15 6.50 -35.79 -8.68
CA LEU A 15 6.96 -34.64 -9.47
C LEU A 15 8.43 -34.30 -9.19
N ASN A 16 8.87 -34.44 -7.94
CA ASN A 16 10.28 -34.25 -7.58
C ASN A 16 11.16 -35.35 -8.20
N SER A 17 10.76 -36.63 -8.12
CA SER A 17 11.48 -37.73 -8.78
C SER A 17 11.58 -37.53 -10.29
N LEU A 18 10.50 -37.06 -10.94
CA LEU A 18 10.49 -36.73 -12.37
C LEU A 18 11.46 -35.59 -12.71
N ARG A 19 11.54 -34.56 -11.86
CA ARG A 19 12.48 -33.46 -12.04
C ARG A 19 13.92 -33.94 -11.93
N VAL A 20 14.23 -34.80 -10.97
CA VAL A 20 15.58 -35.37 -10.78
C VAL A 20 15.96 -36.22 -12.00
N LEU A 21 15.07 -37.08 -12.50
CA LEU A 21 15.30 -37.86 -13.72
C LEU A 21 15.57 -36.98 -14.95
N ARG A 22 14.78 -35.91 -15.14
CA ARG A 22 15.02 -34.96 -16.25
C ARG A 22 16.39 -34.29 -16.14
N SER A 23 16.80 -33.93 -14.93
CA SER A 23 18.12 -33.34 -14.67
C SER A 23 19.25 -34.31 -14.97
N SER A 24 19.16 -35.57 -14.54
CA SER A 24 20.20 -36.57 -14.80
C SER A 24 20.31 -36.93 -16.28
N VAL A 25 19.19 -37.05 -16.98
CA VAL A 25 19.18 -37.23 -18.45
C VAL A 25 19.79 -36.03 -19.17
N SER A 26 19.47 -34.80 -18.73
CA SER A 26 20.06 -33.59 -19.31
C SER A 26 21.58 -33.55 -19.12
N HIS A 27 22.07 -33.96 -17.95
CA HIS A 27 23.50 -34.05 -17.67
C HIS A 27 24.19 -35.10 -18.55
N VAL A 28 23.55 -36.24 -18.84
CA VAL A 28 24.08 -37.22 -19.82
C VAL A 28 24.24 -36.56 -21.19
N PHE A 29 23.22 -35.85 -21.67
CA PHE A 29 23.29 -35.17 -22.97
C PHE A 29 24.33 -34.05 -22.99
N GLU A 30 24.48 -33.31 -21.89
CA GLU A 30 25.49 -32.26 -21.76
C GLU A 30 26.91 -32.86 -21.81
N THR A 31 27.18 -33.91 -21.02
CA THR A 31 28.46 -34.64 -21.05
C THR A 31 28.74 -35.23 -22.44
N LEU A 32 27.75 -35.84 -23.10
CA LEU A 32 27.88 -36.34 -24.46
C LEU A 32 28.16 -35.21 -25.48
N SER A 33 27.49 -34.07 -25.33
CA SER A 33 27.66 -32.92 -26.24
C SER A 33 29.04 -32.26 -26.12
N ASN A 34 29.58 -32.23 -24.91
CA ASN A 34 30.90 -31.67 -24.63
C ASN A 34 32.04 -32.64 -25.02
N GLY A 35 31.73 -33.93 -25.15
CA GLY A 35 32.67 -34.96 -25.59
C GLY A 35 33.89 -35.07 -24.67
N LEU A 36 35.02 -35.46 -25.25
CA LEU A 36 36.27 -35.61 -24.51
C LEU A 36 36.86 -34.24 -24.15
N ARG A 37 36.73 -33.84 -22.88
CA ARG A 37 37.23 -32.58 -22.35
C ARG A 37 38.71 -32.68 -21.93
N ALA A 38 39.36 -31.52 -21.85
CA ALA A 38 40.79 -31.40 -21.51
C ALA A 38 41.13 -31.82 -20.06
N ASP A 39 40.12 -31.90 -19.19
CA ASP A 39 40.20 -32.37 -17.80
C ASP A 39 40.41 -33.90 -17.68
N HIS A 40 40.12 -34.68 -18.72
CA HIS A 40 40.27 -36.14 -18.66
C HIS A 40 41.73 -36.62 -18.84
N GLY A 41 42.66 -35.77 -19.30
CA GLY A 41 44.11 -36.08 -19.37
C GLY A 41 44.48 -37.21 -20.37
N GLU A 42 45.64 -37.85 -20.19
CA GLU A 42 46.15 -38.88 -21.12
C GLU A 42 45.29 -40.16 -21.18
N ASP A 43 44.62 -40.53 -20.07
CA ASP A 43 43.62 -41.62 -20.02
C ASP A 43 42.21 -41.13 -20.35
N GLY A 44 42.10 -40.10 -21.20
CA GLY A 44 40.89 -39.31 -21.30
C GLY A 44 39.66 -40.09 -21.77
N LYS A 45 39.87 -41.13 -22.58
CA LYS A 45 38.79 -41.99 -23.12
C LYS A 45 38.19 -42.88 -22.06
N ASP A 46 39.02 -43.57 -21.27
CA ASP A 46 38.53 -44.51 -20.26
C ASP A 46 37.85 -43.76 -19.11
N LYS A 47 38.38 -42.60 -18.72
CA LYS A 47 37.74 -41.73 -17.72
C LYS A 47 36.39 -41.18 -18.20
N PHE A 48 36.31 -40.73 -19.45
CA PHE A 48 35.05 -40.28 -20.04
C PHE A 48 34.01 -41.41 -20.12
N LEU A 49 34.42 -42.62 -20.49
CA LEU A 49 33.52 -43.78 -20.54
C LEU A 49 33.04 -44.19 -19.13
N LEU A 50 33.91 -44.13 -18.12
CA LEU A 50 33.53 -44.37 -16.73
C LEU A 50 32.55 -43.32 -16.20
N GLU A 51 32.78 -42.04 -16.49
CA GLU A 51 31.85 -40.96 -16.13
C GLU A 51 30.50 -41.13 -16.80
N LEU A 52 30.48 -41.43 -18.10
CA LEU A 52 29.23 -41.68 -18.84
C LEU A 52 28.49 -42.90 -18.27
N GLN A 53 29.21 -43.96 -17.93
CA GLN A 53 28.63 -45.16 -17.31
C GLN A 53 28.01 -44.84 -15.96
N GLU A 54 28.66 -44.02 -15.13
CA GLU A 54 28.12 -43.57 -13.84
C GLU A 54 26.85 -42.73 -14.03
N LEU A 55 26.85 -41.79 -14.97
CA LEU A 55 25.68 -40.96 -15.29
C LEU A 55 24.50 -41.81 -15.79
N LEU A 56 24.74 -42.80 -16.65
CA LEU A 56 23.71 -43.73 -17.13
C LEU A 56 23.15 -44.63 -16.03
N ASN A 57 24.02 -45.10 -15.12
CA ASN A 57 23.57 -45.85 -13.94
C ASN A 57 22.68 -44.97 -13.03
N ASN A 58 23.06 -43.71 -12.82
CA ASN A 58 22.25 -42.75 -12.08
C ASN A 58 20.89 -42.48 -12.74
N VAL A 59 20.83 -42.40 -14.08
CA VAL A 59 19.54 -42.31 -14.80
C VAL A 59 18.68 -43.54 -14.53
N ASN A 60 19.25 -44.74 -14.54
CA ASN A 60 18.52 -45.98 -14.30
C ASN A 60 17.95 -46.05 -12.86
N ILE A 61 18.72 -45.61 -11.86
CA ILE A 61 18.25 -45.50 -10.47
C ILE A 61 17.09 -44.51 -10.39
N ASN A 62 17.26 -43.30 -10.93
CA ASN A 62 16.21 -42.27 -10.92
C ASN A 62 14.93 -42.70 -11.67
N LEU A 63 15.07 -43.51 -12.73
CA LEU A 63 13.94 -44.08 -13.44
C LEU A 63 13.17 -45.07 -12.56
N ARG A 64 13.87 -45.95 -11.85
CA ARG A 64 13.26 -46.90 -10.91
C ARG A 64 12.56 -46.18 -9.76
N ASP A 65 13.16 -45.13 -9.22
CA ASP A 65 12.56 -44.32 -8.15
C ASP A 65 11.29 -43.59 -8.63
N LEU A 66 11.30 -43.11 -9.87
CA LEU A 66 10.11 -42.56 -10.50
C LEU A 66 9.02 -43.63 -10.68
N GLU A 67 9.37 -44.81 -11.20
CA GLU A 67 8.41 -45.91 -11.36
C GLU A 67 7.77 -46.31 -10.02
N GLN A 68 8.56 -46.41 -8.94
CA GLN A 68 8.04 -46.72 -7.61
C GLN A 68 7.08 -45.63 -7.10
N THR A 69 7.45 -44.36 -7.23
CA THR A 69 6.61 -43.24 -6.78
C THR A 69 5.34 -43.09 -7.62
N VAL A 70 5.40 -43.33 -8.93
CA VAL A 70 4.24 -43.27 -9.83
C VAL A 70 3.30 -44.45 -9.63
N ASN A 71 3.81 -45.67 -9.42
CA ASN A 71 2.97 -46.84 -9.14
C ASN A 71 2.21 -46.72 -7.80
N GLY A 72 2.67 -45.87 -6.89
CA GLY A 72 1.97 -45.54 -5.65
C GLY A 72 0.82 -44.53 -5.81
N LEU A 73 0.67 -43.91 -6.98
CA LEU A 73 -0.38 -42.93 -7.24
C LEU A 73 -1.70 -43.63 -7.63
N PRO A 74 -2.85 -43.19 -7.08
CA PRO A 74 -4.13 -43.72 -7.51
C PRO A 74 -4.39 -43.39 -8.98
N ILE A 75 -4.69 -44.40 -9.79
CA ILE A 75 -5.09 -44.21 -11.20
C ILE A 75 -6.40 -43.42 -11.19
N PRO A 76 -6.45 -42.21 -11.77
CA PRO A 76 -7.68 -41.43 -11.83
C PRO A 76 -8.71 -42.20 -12.67
N THR A 77 -9.82 -42.61 -12.06
CA THR A 77 -10.93 -43.30 -12.75
C THR A 77 -11.77 -42.35 -13.61
N ALA A 78 -11.52 -41.04 -13.53
CA ALA A 78 -12.15 -40.01 -14.35
C ALA A 78 -11.09 -38.96 -14.78
N PRO A 79 -11.24 -38.36 -15.98
CA PRO A 79 -10.38 -37.27 -16.40
C PRO A 79 -10.46 -36.09 -15.42
N PHE A 80 -9.31 -35.52 -15.07
CA PHE A 80 -9.26 -34.31 -14.25
C PHE A 80 -10.01 -33.19 -14.95
N ASN A 81 -11.10 -32.73 -14.34
CA ASN A 81 -11.88 -31.63 -14.89
C ASN A 81 -11.17 -30.31 -14.58
N LEU A 82 -10.20 -29.94 -15.42
CA LEU A 82 -9.51 -28.66 -15.38
C LEU A 82 -10.38 -27.51 -15.96
N GLY A 83 -11.69 -27.73 -16.13
CA GLY A 83 -12.62 -26.76 -16.71
C GLY A 83 -12.15 -26.29 -18.07
N THR A 84 -12.29 -24.99 -18.36
CA THR A 84 -11.81 -24.36 -19.60
C THR A 84 -10.30 -24.36 -19.78
N THR A 85 -9.51 -24.68 -18.74
CA THR A 85 -8.03 -24.72 -18.83
C THR A 85 -7.50 -26.03 -19.40
N SER A 86 -8.32 -27.10 -19.48
CA SER A 86 -7.95 -28.36 -20.13
C SER A 86 -7.69 -28.19 -21.64
N PHE A 87 -8.33 -27.21 -22.27
CA PHE A 87 -8.19 -26.97 -23.72
C PHE A 87 -6.88 -26.27 -24.08
N LEU A 88 -6.12 -25.75 -23.10
CA LEU A 88 -4.84 -25.08 -23.34
C LEU A 88 -3.76 -26.02 -23.87
N SER A 89 -3.80 -27.31 -23.49
CA SER A 89 -2.86 -28.32 -23.99
C SER A 89 -3.13 -28.75 -25.44
N HIS A 90 -4.32 -28.43 -25.97
CA HIS A 90 -4.70 -28.69 -27.36
C HIS A 90 -4.37 -27.51 -28.29
N GLU A 91 -3.84 -26.41 -27.74
CA GLU A 91 -3.64 -25.17 -28.47
C GLU A 91 -2.24 -25.11 -29.12
N THR A 92 -2.19 -25.07 -30.45
CA THR A 92 -0.96 -25.15 -31.25
C THR A 92 -0.40 -23.79 -31.67
N THR A 93 -1.13 -22.69 -31.44
CA THR A 93 -0.71 -21.34 -31.81
C THR A 93 0.18 -20.70 -30.75
N GLN A 94 1.33 -20.16 -31.17
CA GLN A 94 2.39 -19.62 -30.30
C GLN A 94 1.90 -18.51 -29.35
N ASP A 95 0.98 -17.64 -29.79
CA ASP A 95 0.42 -16.55 -28.97
C ASP A 95 -0.44 -17.03 -27.79
N ARG A 96 -1.10 -18.19 -27.93
CA ARG A 96 -1.97 -18.74 -26.89
C ARG A 96 -1.21 -19.64 -25.90
N GLN A 97 -0.05 -20.19 -26.28
CA GLN A 97 0.85 -20.89 -25.35
C GLN A 97 1.48 -19.94 -24.32
N ALA A 98 1.65 -18.65 -24.66
CA ALA A 98 2.11 -17.62 -23.72
C ALA A 98 1.13 -17.39 -22.54
N LEU A 99 -0.12 -17.83 -22.65
CA LEU A 99 -1.14 -17.68 -21.60
C LEU A 99 -0.84 -18.53 -20.36
N TYR A 100 -0.20 -19.69 -20.50
CA TYR A 100 0.10 -20.55 -19.36
C TYR A 100 1.02 -19.85 -18.35
N THR A 101 2.09 -19.22 -18.84
CA THR A 101 3.02 -18.44 -18.01
C THR A 101 2.30 -17.27 -17.32
N GLN A 102 1.42 -16.58 -18.05
CA GLN A 102 0.63 -15.47 -17.49
C GLN A 102 -0.36 -15.96 -16.41
N LEU A 103 -0.95 -17.13 -16.59
CA LEU A 103 -1.92 -17.71 -15.65
C LEU A 103 -1.22 -18.20 -14.37
N VAL A 104 -0.05 -18.83 -14.49
CA VAL A 104 0.81 -19.19 -13.35
C VAL A 104 1.26 -17.94 -12.59
N ASN A 105 1.66 -16.88 -13.30
CA ASN A 105 2.05 -15.62 -12.67
C ASN A 105 0.87 -14.96 -11.94
N SER A 106 -0.33 -15.00 -12.54
CA SER A 106 -1.55 -14.47 -11.92
C SER A 106 -1.90 -15.24 -10.65
N TYR A 107 -1.84 -16.58 -10.68
CA TYR A 107 -2.06 -17.41 -9.51
C TYR A 107 -1.07 -17.09 -8.38
N LYS A 108 0.24 -17.04 -8.69
CA LYS A 108 1.28 -16.68 -7.72
C LYS A 108 1.07 -15.28 -7.14
N TRP A 109 0.63 -14.33 -7.95
CA TRP A 109 0.35 -12.96 -7.52
C TRP A 109 -0.85 -12.91 -6.57
N THR A 110 -1.93 -13.61 -6.89
CA THR A 110 -3.12 -13.73 -6.03
C THR A 110 -2.76 -14.33 -4.67
N ASP A 111 -1.97 -15.39 -4.66
CA ASP A 111 -1.55 -16.07 -3.44
C ASP A 111 -0.72 -15.14 -2.53
N LYS A 112 0.28 -14.45 -3.11
CA LYS A 112 1.08 -13.44 -2.39
C LYS A 112 0.24 -12.29 -1.86
N ILE A 113 -0.75 -11.80 -2.62
CA ILE A 113 -1.65 -10.75 -2.15
C ILE A 113 -2.46 -11.21 -0.96
N HIS A 114 -2.98 -12.44 -1.00
CA HIS A 114 -3.74 -12.98 0.10
C HIS A 114 -2.88 -13.08 1.37
N GLU A 115 -1.64 -13.55 1.23
CA GLU A 115 -0.66 -13.60 2.32
C GLU A 115 -0.37 -12.20 2.90
N TYR A 116 0.03 -11.24 2.06
CA TYR A 116 0.33 -9.87 2.52
C TYR A 116 -0.89 -9.16 3.11
N SER A 117 -2.08 -9.40 2.57
CA SER A 117 -3.33 -8.85 3.11
C SER A 117 -3.64 -9.42 4.49
N SER A 118 -3.34 -10.70 4.73
CA SER A 118 -3.48 -11.33 6.06
C SER A 118 -2.49 -10.74 7.08
N PHE A 119 -1.23 -10.53 6.67
CA PHE A 119 -0.24 -9.84 7.51
C PHE A 119 -0.66 -8.39 7.81
N ALA A 120 -1.07 -7.64 6.79
CA ALA A 120 -1.57 -6.27 6.95
C ALA A 120 -2.81 -6.23 7.85
N HIS A 121 -3.74 -7.19 7.70
CA HIS A 121 -4.90 -7.31 8.56
C HIS A 121 -4.50 -7.53 10.02
N THR A 122 -3.50 -8.37 10.28
CA THR A 122 -2.98 -8.60 11.64
C THR A 122 -2.36 -7.33 12.22
N LEU A 123 -1.52 -6.61 11.47
CA LEU A 123 -0.90 -5.36 11.92
C LEU A 123 -1.92 -4.23 12.13
N LEU A 124 -2.87 -4.08 11.22
CA LEU A 124 -3.91 -3.06 11.29
C LEU A 124 -4.94 -3.36 12.39
N SER A 125 -5.25 -4.64 12.63
CA SER A 125 -6.15 -5.04 13.72
C SER A 125 -5.51 -4.89 15.10
N GLN A 126 -4.19 -5.08 15.21
CA GLN A 126 -3.43 -4.76 16.42
C GLN A 126 -3.32 -3.25 16.65
N ASN A 127 -3.21 -2.48 15.57
CA ASN A 127 -3.24 -1.02 15.60
C ASN A 127 -4.67 -0.48 15.48
N SER A 128 -5.56 -0.93 16.37
CA SER A 128 -6.73 -0.10 16.68
C SER A 128 -6.16 1.18 17.29
N LEU A 129 -6.07 2.26 16.50
CA LEU A 129 -5.74 3.59 17.01
C LEU A 129 -6.67 3.86 18.18
N LYS A 130 -6.22 3.60 19.40
CA LYS A 130 -6.89 4.01 20.63
C LYS A 130 -6.71 5.51 20.69
N ARG A 131 -7.48 6.24 19.88
CA ARG A 131 -7.62 7.70 19.99
C ARG A 131 -8.11 7.97 21.40
N SER A 132 -7.33 8.75 22.14
CA SER A 132 -7.51 9.06 23.56
C SER A 132 -8.75 9.94 23.88
N TYR A 133 -9.80 9.92 23.06
CA TYR A 133 -11.02 10.70 23.24
C TYR A 133 -12.30 9.86 23.31
N ILE A 134 -12.18 8.54 23.45
CA ILE A 134 -13.36 7.71 23.73
C ILE A 134 -13.51 7.63 25.25
N ASN A 135 -14.45 8.42 25.77
CA ASN A 135 -14.91 8.40 27.15
C ASN A 135 -15.10 6.95 27.64
N SER A 136 -14.29 6.53 28.61
CA SER A 136 -14.35 5.23 29.28
C SER A 136 -15.59 5.17 30.18
N GLY A 137 -16.78 4.99 29.61
CA GLY A 137 -18.01 5.10 30.40
C GLY A 137 -19.27 4.43 29.85
N SER A 138 -19.21 3.51 28.87
CA SER A 138 -20.44 2.83 28.44
C SER A 138 -20.22 1.36 28.08
N THR A 139 -20.74 0.48 28.93
CA THR A 139 -20.71 -1.00 28.89
C THR A 139 -21.77 -1.62 27.99
N LYS A 140 -22.28 -0.92 26.97
CA LYS A 140 -23.21 -1.53 25.98
C LYS A 140 -22.51 -1.68 24.65
N ARG A 141 -22.47 -2.92 24.13
CA ARG A 141 -21.94 -3.29 22.81
C ARG A 141 -22.38 -2.28 21.75
N ARG A 142 -21.50 -1.35 21.40
CA ARG A 142 -21.76 -0.33 20.39
C ARG A 142 -21.66 -1.02 19.02
N GLY A 143 -22.75 -1.00 18.26
CA GLY A 143 -22.71 -1.39 16.85
C GLY A 143 -21.65 -0.59 16.10
N LYS A 144 -21.18 -1.10 14.95
CA LYS A 144 -20.21 -0.41 14.10
C LYS A 144 -20.66 1.06 13.91
N LEU A 145 -19.92 2.01 14.48
CA LEU A 145 -20.21 3.43 14.36
C LEU A 145 -20.13 3.79 12.88
N GLN A 146 -21.28 4.10 12.28
CA GLN A 146 -21.32 4.58 10.90
C GLN A 146 -20.69 5.97 10.84
N SER A 147 -19.90 6.21 9.79
CA SER A 147 -19.28 7.51 9.53
C SER A 147 -20.36 8.50 9.09
N ASN A 148 -20.45 9.63 9.78
CA ASN A 148 -21.43 10.69 9.48
C ASN A 148 -20.90 11.72 8.47
N HIS A 149 -19.77 11.46 7.82
CA HIS A 149 -19.14 12.41 6.91
C HIS A 149 -19.89 12.59 5.58
N ASN A 150 -20.63 11.58 5.13
CA ASN A 150 -21.34 11.62 3.85
C ASN A 150 -22.67 12.37 4.03
N VAL A 151 -22.62 13.69 3.84
CA VAL A 151 -23.75 14.61 4.00
C VAL A 151 -24.13 15.24 2.66
N ALA A 152 -25.36 15.76 2.58
CA ALA A 152 -25.83 16.48 1.41
C ALA A 152 -24.97 17.75 1.14
N PRO A 153 -24.76 18.15 -0.12
CA PRO A 153 -24.00 19.36 -0.47
C PRO A 153 -24.42 20.61 0.29
N LEU A 154 -25.72 20.83 0.47
CA LEU A 154 -26.28 21.95 1.21
C LEU A 154 -25.83 21.99 2.68
N GLN A 155 -25.66 20.82 3.31
CA GLN A 155 -25.17 20.75 4.69
C GLN A 155 -23.69 21.16 4.77
N VAL A 156 -22.87 20.76 3.79
CA VAL A 156 -21.48 21.23 3.69
C VAL A 156 -21.45 22.75 3.56
N ASP A 157 -22.27 23.31 2.67
CA ASP A 157 -22.32 24.76 2.43
C ASP A 157 -22.74 25.51 3.69
N ASN A 158 -23.74 25.00 4.43
CA ASN A 158 -24.17 25.59 5.70
C ASN A 158 -23.05 25.60 6.75
N VAL A 159 -22.32 24.50 6.91
CA VAL A 159 -21.19 24.42 7.84
C VAL A 159 -20.11 25.43 7.46
N ILE A 160 -19.69 25.45 6.19
CA ILE A 160 -18.62 26.32 5.72
C ILE A 160 -19.03 27.81 5.78
N ASN A 161 -20.26 28.17 5.39
CA ASN A 161 -20.77 29.54 5.47
C ASN A 161 -20.89 30.02 6.92
N ASN A 162 -21.24 29.13 7.86
CA ASN A 162 -21.25 29.48 9.29
C ASN A 162 -19.85 29.76 9.82
N ILE A 163 -18.84 29.04 9.32
CA ILE A 163 -17.43 29.27 9.66
C ILE A 163 -16.94 30.59 9.04
N ASP A 164 -17.24 30.85 7.77
CA ASP A 164 -16.88 32.11 7.09
C ASP A 164 -17.37 33.34 7.86
N ARG A 165 -18.61 33.31 8.35
CA ARG A 165 -19.19 34.41 9.14
C ARG A 165 -18.57 34.56 10.54
N SER A 166 -17.89 33.53 11.05
CA SER A 166 -17.31 33.56 12.40
C SER A 166 -15.95 34.25 12.47
N TYR A 167 -15.30 34.49 11.32
CA TYR A 167 -14.00 35.14 11.23
C TYR A 167 -14.07 36.39 10.35
N SER A 168 -13.46 37.49 10.79
CA SER A 168 -13.41 38.75 10.02
C SER A 168 -12.18 38.83 9.10
N ASP A 169 -11.15 38.07 9.42
CA ASP A 169 -9.81 38.05 8.82
C ASP A 169 -9.53 36.77 8.01
N MET A 170 -10.51 35.87 7.90
CA MET A 170 -10.45 34.65 7.10
C MET A 170 -11.64 34.63 6.16
N LYS A 171 -11.39 34.72 4.85
CA LYS A 171 -12.43 34.66 3.82
C LYS A 171 -12.44 33.29 3.18
N ILE A 172 -13.62 32.68 3.10
CA ILE A 172 -13.81 31.33 2.59
C ILE A 172 -14.73 31.37 1.36
N THR A 173 -14.31 30.70 0.28
CA THR A 173 -15.08 30.59 -0.97
C THR A 173 -15.21 29.13 -1.37
N ILE A 174 -16.43 28.70 -1.67
CA ILE A 174 -16.75 27.31 -2.03
C ILE A 174 -16.87 27.21 -3.55
N SER A 175 -16.25 26.19 -4.15
CA SER A 175 -16.39 25.84 -5.56
C SER A 175 -16.65 24.34 -5.70
N ARG A 176 -17.40 23.94 -6.74
CA ARG A 176 -17.77 22.52 -6.99
C ARG A 176 -17.46 22.14 -8.44
N PRO A 177 -16.17 21.97 -8.79
CA PRO A 177 -15.77 21.67 -10.18
C PRO A 177 -16.37 20.35 -10.71
N PHE A 178 -16.70 19.40 -9.83
CA PHE A 178 -17.26 18.08 -10.18
C PHE A 178 -18.60 17.79 -9.47
N ALA A 179 -19.42 18.83 -9.27
CA ALA A 179 -20.77 18.80 -8.66
C ALA A 179 -20.86 18.36 -7.18
N SER A 180 -20.35 17.18 -6.79
CA SER A 180 -20.56 16.64 -5.43
C SER A 180 -19.49 17.08 -4.42
N ASN A 181 -18.23 17.09 -4.83
CA ASN A 181 -17.10 17.40 -3.95
C ASN A 181 -16.88 18.91 -3.88
N ALA A 182 -16.77 19.43 -2.66
CA ALA A 182 -16.55 20.85 -2.43
C ALA A 182 -15.05 21.13 -2.38
N VAL A 183 -14.58 22.08 -3.18
CA VAL A 183 -13.24 22.64 -3.10
C VAL A 183 -13.37 24.01 -2.45
N VAL A 184 -12.84 24.13 -1.25
CA VAL A 184 -12.94 25.31 -0.41
C VAL A 184 -11.61 26.06 -0.47
N GLN A 185 -11.64 27.25 -1.05
CA GLN A 185 -10.51 28.17 -1.03
C GLN A 185 -10.65 29.12 0.16
N ILE A 186 -9.55 29.29 0.88
CA ILE A 186 -9.46 30.06 2.11
C ILE A 186 -8.37 31.10 1.90
N ASN A 187 -8.68 32.38 2.11
CA ASN A 187 -7.70 33.44 2.17
C ASN A 187 -7.64 33.94 3.62
N LEU A 188 -6.50 33.70 4.28
CA LEU A 188 -6.27 34.14 5.65
C LEU A 188 -5.50 35.46 5.63
N SER A 189 -6.25 36.55 5.69
CA SER A 189 -5.75 37.92 5.71
C SER A 189 -4.71 38.14 4.60
N HIS A 190 -3.55 38.73 4.90
CA HIS A 190 -2.41 38.85 3.99
C HIS A 190 -1.29 37.83 4.25
N VAL A 191 -1.59 36.74 4.96
CA VAL A 191 -0.57 35.74 5.34
C VAL A 191 -0.51 34.59 4.35
N LEU A 192 -1.61 33.87 4.20
CA LEU A 192 -1.65 32.64 3.41
C LEU A 192 -2.96 32.46 2.67
N LYS A 193 -2.91 31.56 1.69
CA LYS A 193 -4.05 31.01 0.99
C LYS A 193 -4.02 29.49 1.14
N ALA A 194 -5.16 28.89 1.41
CA ALA A 194 -5.29 27.44 1.49
C ALA A 194 -6.40 26.94 0.57
N VAL A 195 -6.26 25.72 0.10
CA VAL A 195 -7.32 25.00 -0.60
C VAL A 195 -7.53 23.68 0.11
N VAL A 196 -8.79 23.39 0.44
CA VAL A 196 -9.21 22.15 1.11
C VAL A 196 -10.24 21.47 0.22
N ALA A 197 -10.00 20.20 -0.11
CA ALA A 197 -10.95 19.37 -0.83
C ALA A 197 -11.79 18.55 0.15
N PHE A 198 -13.11 18.60 -0.04
CA PHE A 198 -14.09 17.94 0.79
C PHE A 198 -14.90 16.91 -0.01
N LYS A 199 -15.06 15.72 0.58
CA LYS A 199 -16.05 14.71 0.18
C LYS A 199 -17.09 14.59 1.28
N GLY A 200 -18.23 15.26 1.11
CA GLY A 200 -19.13 15.56 2.24
C GLY A 200 -18.42 16.48 3.23
N LEU A 201 -18.38 16.13 4.52
CA LEU A 201 -17.60 16.83 5.55
C LEU A 201 -16.21 16.21 5.77
N LEU A 202 -15.84 15.17 5.00
CA LEU A 202 -14.50 14.60 5.08
C LEU A 202 -13.52 15.50 4.32
N MET A 203 -12.50 15.98 5.01
CA MET A 203 -11.35 16.60 4.37
C MET A 203 -10.46 15.50 3.77
N GLU A 204 -10.30 15.51 2.45
CA GLU A 204 -9.46 14.52 1.75
C GLU A 204 -8.07 15.08 1.42
N TRP A 205 -7.96 16.39 1.24
CA TRP A 205 -6.72 17.03 0.83
C TRP A 205 -6.66 18.49 1.29
N VAL A 206 -5.44 18.97 1.56
CA VAL A 206 -5.16 20.38 1.85
C VAL A 206 -3.85 20.81 1.20
N MET A 207 -3.80 22.05 0.74
CA MET A 207 -2.58 22.72 0.29
C MET A 207 -2.56 24.15 0.79
N VAL A 208 -1.40 24.62 1.26
CA VAL A 208 -1.20 25.98 1.74
C VAL A 208 -0.12 26.67 0.93
N LYS A 209 -0.41 27.90 0.49
CA LYS A 209 0.50 28.79 -0.23
C LYS A 209 0.52 30.18 0.41
N GLY A 210 1.54 30.97 0.11
CA GLY A 210 1.61 32.36 0.55
C GLY A 210 0.55 33.23 -0.12
N TYR A 211 0.18 34.34 0.53
CA TYR A 211 -0.85 35.25 0.02
C TYR A 211 -0.59 35.76 -1.41
N GLY A 212 0.67 36.07 -1.74
CA GLY A 212 1.08 36.55 -3.06
C GLY A 212 1.23 35.47 -4.14
N GLU A 213 0.97 34.20 -3.81
CA GLU A 213 1.12 33.10 -4.77
C GLU A 213 -0.19 32.81 -5.52
N SER A 214 -0.03 32.24 -6.70
CA SER A 214 -1.12 31.63 -7.47
C SER A 214 -1.58 30.35 -6.78
N LEU A 215 -2.89 30.16 -6.66
CA LEU A 215 -3.48 28.92 -6.17
C LEU A 215 -3.67 27.90 -7.31
N ASP A 216 -2.57 27.45 -7.89
CA ASP A 216 -2.57 26.28 -8.76
C ASP A 216 -2.52 25.00 -7.90
N LEU A 217 -3.41 24.04 -8.21
CA LEU A 217 -3.60 22.81 -7.43
C LEU A 217 -2.45 21.81 -7.56
N TRP A 218 -1.56 22.02 -8.54
CA TRP A 218 -0.58 21.02 -8.99
C TRP A 218 0.84 21.29 -8.50
N SER A 219 1.14 22.50 -8.05
CA SER A 219 2.44 22.83 -7.49
C SER A 219 2.36 23.12 -6.01
N GLU A 220 3.46 22.85 -5.32
CA GLU A 220 3.64 23.27 -3.94
C GLU A 220 3.86 24.80 -3.86
N SER A 221 3.83 25.34 -2.64
CA SER A 221 4.28 26.71 -2.38
C SER A 221 5.73 26.92 -2.84
N ARG A 222 6.06 28.10 -3.34
CA ARG A 222 7.45 28.52 -3.61
C ARG A 222 8.24 28.79 -2.33
N HIS A 223 7.57 29.18 -1.24
CA HIS A 223 8.20 29.45 0.04
C HIS A 223 8.20 28.21 0.93
N PHE A 224 9.37 27.91 1.50
CA PHE A 224 9.58 26.74 2.35
C PHE A 224 8.68 26.72 3.58
N VAL A 225 8.43 27.89 4.20
CA VAL A 225 7.53 28.01 5.36
C VAL A 225 6.13 27.44 5.07
N PHE A 226 5.53 27.74 3.91
CA PHE A 226 4.17 27.25 3.61
C PHE A 226 4.14 25.78 3.15
N ARG A 227 5.26 25.23 2.67
CA ARG A 227 5.40 23.78 2.51
C ARG A 227 5.32 23.09 3.87
N LYS A 228 6.03 23.63 4.88
CA LYS A 228 5.94 23.16 6.26
C LYS A 228 4.55 23.33 6.86
N VAL A 229 3.88 24.45 6.62
CA VAL A 229 2.48 24.64 7.04
C VAL A 229 1.55 23.62 6.37
N THR A 230 1.79 23.26 5.10
CA THR A 230 1.03 22.20 4.40
C THR A 230 1.25 20.84 5.05
N GLU A 231 2.49 20.48 5.38
CA GLU A 231 2.80 19.25 6.14
C GLU A 231 2.08 19.23 7.50
N ASN A 232 2.10 20.36 8.22
CA ASN A 232 1.41 20.50 9.50
C ASN A 232 -0.11 20.41 9.34
N ALA A 233 -0.66 20.92 8.23
CA ALA A 233 -2.08 20.83 7.92
C ALA A 233 -2.52 19.38 7.65
N HIS A 234 -1.68 18.57 7.00
CA HIS A 234 -1.94 17.13 6.88
C HIS A 234 -1.99 16.43 8.25
N ALA A 235 -1.08 16.77 9.17
CA ALA A 235 -1.11 16.25 10.53
C ALA A 235 -2.38 16.71 11.28
N ALA A 236 -2.77 17.98 11.12
CA ALA A 236 -3.98 18.54 11.70
C ALA A 236 -5.26 17.84 11.20
N MET A 237 -5.36 17.56 9.91
CA MET A 237 -6.48 16.80 9.33
C MET A 237 -6.65 15.45 10.03
N LEU A 238 -5.56 14.71 10.22
CA LEU A 238 -5.58 13.42 10.89
C LEU A 238 -5.90 13.55 12.38
N HIS A 239 -5.42 14.60 13.04
CA HIS A 239 -5.68 14.88 14.44
C HIS A 239 -7.16 15.15 14.69
N PHE A 240 -7.76 16.08 13.94
CA PHE A 240 -9.15 16.52 14.13
C PHE A 240 -10.18 15.56 13.54
N TYR A 241 -9.78 14.61 12.68
CA TYR A 241 -10.69 13.61 12.11
C TYR A 241 -11.55 12.90 13.16
N SER A 242 -12.88 12.96 12.97
CA SER A 242 -13.87 12.33 13.84
C SER A 242 -15.00 11.67 13.04
N PRO A 243 -15.10 10.33 13.03
CA PRO A 243 -16.17 9.58 12.34
C PRO A 243 -17.58 10.00 12.75
N THR A 244 -17.76 10.38 14.02
CA THR A 244 -19.07 10.62 14.62
C THR A 244 -19.46 12.10 14.66
N LEU A 245 -18.46 13.00 14.69
CA LEU A 245 -18.65 14.44 14.83
C LEU A 245 -17.88 15.20 13.73
N PRO A 246 -18.23 15.02 12.45
CA PRO A 246 -17.48 15.59 11.33
C PRO A 246 -17.57 17.12 11.28
N GLU A 247 -18.69 17.73 11.67
CA GLU A 247 -18.80 19.20 11.74
C GLU A 247 -17.82 19.80 12.76
N LEU A 248 -17.70 19.17 13.94
CA LEU A 248 -16.73 19.59 14.96
C LEU A 248 -15.30 19.46 14.43
N ALA A 249 -14.99 18.37 13.72
CA ALA A 249 -13.68 18.17 13.11
C ALA A 249 -13.32 19.31 12.14
N VAL A 250 -14.26 19.69 11.25
CA VAL A 250 -14.06 20.80 10.32
C VAL A 250 -13.88 22.12 11.06
N ARG A 251 -14.71 22.41 12.06
CA ARG A 251 -14.59 23.63 12.87
C ARG A 251 -13.24 23.70 13.59
N SER A 252 -12.82 22.63 14.26
CA SER A 252 -11.53 22.58 14.96
C SER A 252 -10.36 22.77 14.00
N PHE A 253 -10.40 22.17 12.81
CA PHE A 253 -9.38 22.39 11.80
C PHE A 253 -9.34 23.84 11.32
N MET A 254 -10.49 24.46 11.07
CA MET A 254 -10.56 25.87 10.62
C MET A 254 -10.06 26.83 11.72
N THR A 255 -10.39 26.58 12.99
CA THR A 255 -9.83 27.33 14.12
C THR A 255 -8.31 27.18 14.21
N TRP A 256 -7.80 25.97 14.01
CA TRP A 256 -6.36 25.72 13.98
C TRP A 256 -5.68 26.43 12.80
N LEU A 257 -6.28 26.42 11.61
CA LEU A 257 -5.75 27.11 10.44
C LEU A 257 -5.78 28.64 10.63
N HIS A 258 -6.82 29.16 11.26
CA HIS A 258 -6.96 30.58 11.61
C HIS A 258 -5.82 31.08 12.52
N SER A 259 -5.30 30.23 13.41
CA SER A 259 -4.17 30.57 14.29
C SER A 259 -2.87 30.95 13.55
N TYR A 260 -2.79 30.74 12.24
CA TYR A 260 -1.67 31.22 11.41
C TYR A 260 -1.78 32.70 11.02
N VAL A 261 -2.85 33.41 11.39
CA VAL A 261 -2.99 34.86 11.10
C VAL A 261 -1.81 35.67 11.66
N ASN A 262 -1.17 35.17 12.71
CA ASN A 262 -0.01 35.77 13.36
C ASN A 262 1.30 35.01 13.11
N LEU A 263 1.39 34.19 12.04
CA LEU A 263 2.56 33.34 11.73
C LEU A 263 3.90 34.09 11.78
N PHE A 264 3.93 35.33 11.30
CA PHE A 264 5.15 36.13 11.24
C PHE A 264 5.27 37.17 12.37
N SER A 265 4.24 37.33 13.19
CA SER A 265 4.19 38.37 14.23
C SER A 265 4.31 37.81 15.65
N GLU A 266 3.84 36.59 15.91
CA GLU A 266 3.94 35.96 17.23
C GLU A 266 5.25 35.15 17.35
N PRO A 267 6.07 35.37 18.41
CA PRO A 267 7.26 34.58 18.64
C PRO A 267 6.92 33.17 19.16
N CYS A 268 7.87 32.24 19.01
CA CYS A 268 7.76 30.89 19.57
C CYS A 268 7.55 30.95 21.10
N LYS A 269 6.57 30.23 21.65
CA LYS A 269 6.32 30.22 23.11
C LYS A 269 7.47 29.67 23.94
N ARG A 270 8.32 28.81 23.37
CA ARG A 270 9.41 28.16 24.11
C ARG A 270 10.70 28.98 24.13
N CYS A 271 11.16 29.42 22.96
CA CYS A 271 12.42 30.15 22.83
C CYS A 271 12.24 31.67 22.74
N SER A 272 11.00 32.16 22.66
CA SER A 272 10.65 33.59 22.54
C SER A 272 11.25 34.30 21.31
N CYS A 273 11.74 33.55 20.32
CA CYS A 273 12.27 34.09 19.06
C CYS A 273 11.24 34.00 17.94
N HIS A 274 11.25 34.98 17.04
CA HIS A 274 10.46 34.98 15.81
C HIS A 274 11.00 34.06 14.72
N LEU A 275 12.30 33.76 14.74
CA LEU A 275 12.93 32.82 13.82
C LEU A 275 13.80 31.85 14.60
N HIS A 276 13.83 30.59 14.18
CA HIS A 276 14.74 29.61 14.73
C HIS A 276 16.18 29.84 14.25
N HIS A 277 17.16 29.64 15.13
CA HIS A 277 18.57 29.93 14.84
C HIS A 277 19.17 29.08 13.69
N THR A 278 18.67 27.84 13.51
CA THR A 278 19.24 26.92 12.51
C THR A 278 18.38 26.84 11.25
N SER A 279 17.07 26.68 11.41
CA SER A 279 16.16 26.52 10.27
C SER A 279 15.73 27.84 9.65
N LEU A 280 15.97 28.98 10.33
CA LEU A 280 15.60 30.33 9.88
C LEU A 280 14.12 30.45 9.52
N LEU A 281 13.29 29.58 10.11
CA LEU A 281 11.85 29.55 9.90
C LEU A 281 11.14 30.21 11.07
N PRO A 282 9.97 30.86 10.82
CA PRO A 282 9.09 31.29 11.89
C PRO A 282 8.50 30.08 12.63
N PRO A 283 7.86 30.29 13.79
CA PRO A 283 7.18 29.22 14.49
C PRO A 283 6.00 28.73 13.67
N ALA A 284 6.24 27.78 12.77
CA ALA A 284 5.26 27.25 11.83
C ALA A 284 4.46 26.08 12.41
N TRP A 285 4.81 25.58 13.59
CA TRP A 285 4.01 24.59 14.31
C TRP A 285 2.98 25.30 15.20
N ARG A 286 1.78 24.73 15.28
CA ARG A 286 0.70 25.19 16.15
C ARG A 286 0.21 24.00 16.96
N ASP A 287 0.24 24.09 18.28
CA ASP A 287 -0.28 23.03 19.15
C ASP A 287 -1.78 22.80 18.87
N PHE A 288 -2.21 21.53 18.80
CA PHE A 288 -3.58 21.21 18.39
C PHE A 288 -4.64 21.55 19.47
N ARG A 289 -4.23 21.77 20.71
CA ARG A 289 -5.14 22.09 21.83
C ARG A 289 -5.08 23.57 22.19
N THR A 290 -3.87 24.11 22.37
CA THR A 290 -3.67 25.50 22.82
C THR A 290 -3.55 26.49 21.68
N LEU A 291 -3.30 26.02 20.45
CA LEU A 291 -3.03 26.84 19.26
C LEU A 291 -1.76 27.71 19.38
N GLU A 292 -0.92 27.41 20.36
CA GLU A 292 0.29 28.19 20.60
C GLU A 292 1.36 27.95 19.52
N PRO A 293 2.10 29.00 19.12
CA PRO A 293 3.15 28.93 18.11
C PRO A 293 4.45 28.32 18.66
N PHE A 294 4.99 27.33 17.93
CA PHE A 294 6.31 26.75 18.20
C PHE A 294 7.13 26.59 16.93
N HIS A 295 8.46 26.62 17.06
CA HIS A 295 9.34 26.06 16.04
C HIS A 295 9.25 24.53 16.04
N ASP A 296 9.63 23.90 14.93
CA ASP A 296 9.55 22.44 14.82
C ASP A 296 10.45 21.73 15.85
N GLU A 297 11.58 22.34 16.17
CA GLU A 297 12.58 21.89 17.14
C GLU A 297 12.16 22.19 18.58
N CYS A 298 11.18 23.08 18.77
CA CYS A 298 10.72 23.55 20.07
C CYS A 298 9.44 22.86 20.57
N LYS A 299 8.96 21.79 19.89
CA LYS A 299 7.70 21.09 20.22
C LYS A 299 7.71 20.32 21.54
N GLN A 300 8.90 19.95 22.03
CA GLN A 300 9.09 19.17 23.27
C GLN A 300 9.09 20.05 24.52
#